data_AF-A0A6G3Y0Z5-F1
#
_entry.id   AF-A0A6G3Y0Z5-F1
#
_cell.length_a   1.000
_cell.length_b   1.000
_cell.length_c   1.000
_cell.angle_alpha   90.00
_cell.angle_beta   90.00
_cell.angle_gamma   90.00
#
_symmetry.space_group_name_H-M   'P 1'
#
loop_
_entity.id
_entity.type
_entity.pdbx_description
1 polymer ?
#
loop_
_entity_poly.entity_id
_entity_poly.type
_entity_poly.pdbx_seq_one_letter_code
_entity_poly.pdbx_strand_id
1 'polypeptide(L)'
;LLPCADRLRIALVGTRAGLLAGDDLRLHVSVGPGARLELVEPSGLVAYDHRGGRSAWRARVDIAAGGRLDWDGKPFVVAHGARVDRTMEVTLAPGARMLWRDTLVLGRSGESGGRVRARTRAV
;
A
#
# COMPACT_ATOMS: atom_id res chain seq x y z
N LEU A 1 -19.16 -12.74 -4.53
CA LEU A 1 -17.80 -13.33 -4.62
C LEU A 1 -17.76 -14.48 -3.62
N LEU A 2 -17.71 -15.73 -4.09
CA LEU A 2 -17.68 -16.90 -3.22
C LEU A 2 -16.26 -17.09 -2.64
N PRO A 3 -16.13 -17.58 -1.39
CA PRO A 3 -14.83 -17.92 -0.82
C PRO A 3 -14.13 -18.98 -1.69
N CYS A 4 -12.83 -18.83 -1.90
CA CYS A 4 -12.00 -19.86 -2.51
C CYS A 4 -11.30 -20.61 -1.37
N ALA A 5 -11.47 -21.92 -1.26
CA ALA A 5 -11.03 -22.71 -0.10
C ALA A 5 -9.50 -22.66 0.15
N ASP A 6 -8.72 -22.26 -0.85
CA ASP A 6 -7.25 -22.21 -0.81
C ASP A 6 -6.67 -20.82 -0.56
N ARG A 7 -7.49 -19.79 -0.33
CA ARG A 7 -7.04 -18.38 -0.22
C ARG A 7 -7.81 -17.61 0.84
N LEU A 8 -7.07 -16.94 1.73
CA LEU A 8 -7.62 -15.96 2.66
C LEU A 8 -7.72 -14.60 1.96
N ARG A 9 -8.87 -13.92 2.07
CA ARG A 9 -9.06 -12.56 1.58
C ARG A 9 -9.26 -11.59 2.75
N ILE A 10 -8.46 -10.53 2.80
CA ILE A 10 -8.52 -9.49 3.82
C ILE A 10 -8.75 -8.14 3.15
N ALA A 11 -9.72 -7.36 3.66
CA ALA A 11 -9.93 -5.97 3.26
C ALA A 11 -9.28 -5.01 4.26
N LEU A 12 -8.35 -4.17 3.80
CA LEU A 12 -7.74 -3.11 4.60
C LEU A 12 -8.56 -1.84 4.45
N VAL A 13 -9.28 -1.45 5.51
CA VAL A 13 -10.22 -0.32 5.49
C VAL A 13 -9.70 0.83 6.37
N GLY A 14 -9.43 1.97 5.76
CA GLY A 14 -9.22 3.22 6.50
C GLY A 14 -10.55 3.74 7.04
N THR A 15 -10.68 3.90 8.36
CA THR A 15 -11.90 4.43 9.00
C THR A 15 -11.88 5.94 9.23
N ARG A 16 -10.72 6.56 9.00
CA ARG A 16 -10.47 8.00 9.12
C ARG A 16 -9.55 8.45 8.00
N ALA A 17 -9.50 9.77 7.76
CA ALA A 17 -8.47 10.35 6.92
C ALA A 17 -7.09 10.03 7.51
N GLY A 18 -6.16 9.60 6.65
CA GLY A 18 -4.74 9.44 6.99
C GLY A 18 -3.89 10.24 6.01
N LEU A 19 -2.59 10.28 6.26
CA LEU A 19 -1.63 11.09 5.49
C LEU A 19 -1.96 12.59 5.56
N LEU A 20 -2.26 13.05 6.76
CA LEU A 20 -2.21 14.44 7.16
C LEU A 20 -0.77 14.83 7.54
N ALA A 21 -0.52 16.13 7.72
CA ALA A 21 0.80 16.61 8.13
C ALA A 21 1.25 15.94 9.44
N GLY A 22 2.41 15.26 9.41
CA GLY A 22 2.98 14.57 10.56
C GLY A 22 2.65 13.08 10.66
N ASP A 23 1.73 12.55 9.85
CA ASP A 23 1.38 11.14 9.89
C ASP A 23 2.53 10.23 9.44
N ASP A 24 2.68 9.08 10.10
CA ASP A 24 3.58 7.98 9.73
C ASP A 24 2.80 6.66 9.76
N LEU A 25 2.26 6.27 8.61
CA LEU A 25 1.51 5.01 8.48
C LEU A 25 2.47 3.86 8.19
N ARG A 26 2.46 2.83 9.04
CA ARG A 26 3.30 1.64 8.91
C ARG A 26 2.45 0.38 8.82
N LEU A 27 2.64 -0.39 7.75
CA LEU A 27 2.01 -1.68 7.52
C LEU A 27 3.07 -2.79 7.52
N HIS A 28 2.82 -3.86 8.26
CA HIS A 28 3.59 -5.09 8.18
C HIS A 28 2.66 -6.23 7.75
N VAL A 29 2.99 -6.87 6.63
CA VAL A 29 2.27 -8.02 6.09
C VAL A 29 3.18 -9.23 6.12
N SER A 30 2.74 -10.31 6.75
CA SER A 30 3.45 -11.59 6.77
C SER A 30 2.58 -12.68 6.17
N VAL A 31 3.10 -13.38 5.17
CA VAL A 31 2.45 -14.54 4.56
C VAL A 31 3.25 -15.79 4.90
N GLY A 32 2.63 -16.70 5.65
CA GLY A 32 3.26 -17.94 6.10
C GLY A 32 3.56 -18.94 4.98
N PRO A 33 4.29 -20.03 5.28
CA PRO A 33 4.69 -21.02 4.28
C PRO A 33 3.50 -21.60 3.53
N GLY A 34 3.55 -21.61 2.19
CA GLY A 34 2.49 -22.12 1.32
C GLY A 34 1.15 -21.36 1.36
N ALA A 35 1.00 -20.35 2.22
CA ALA A 35 -0.25 -19.62 2.39
C ALA A 35 -0.52 -18.72 1.18
N ARG A 36 -1.81 -18.53 0.86
CA ARG A 36 -2.26 -17.60 -0.19
C ARG A 36 -3.11 -16.50 0.45
N LEU A 37 -2.63 -15.27 0.39
CA LEU A 37 -3.30 -14.09 0.89
C LEU A 37 -3.69 -13.18 -0.29
N GLU A 38 -4.96 -12.79 -0.34
CA GLU A 38 -5.43 -11.67 -1.15
C GLU A 38 -5.69 -10.48 -0.22
N LEU A 39 -4.89 -9.43 -0.36
CA LEU A 39 -5.07 -8.17 0.35
C LEU A 39 -5.73 -7.16 -0.58
N VAL A 40 -6.88 -6.62 -0.17
CA VAL A 40 -7.59 -5.61 -0.96
C VAL A 40 -7.79 -4.34 -0.18
N GLU A 41 -7.63 -3.23 -0.86
CA GLU A 41 -8.07 -1.93 -0.38
C GLU A 41 -9.41 -1.63 -1.08
N PRO A 42 -10.53 -1.49 -0.36
CA PRO A 42 -11.80 -1.18 -1.02
C PRO A 42 -11.86 0.29 -1.49
N SER A 43 -10.99 1.16 -0.97
CA SER A 43 -10.95 2.58 -1.26
C SER A 43 -9.52 3.05 -1.51
N GLY A 44 -9.35 4.07 -2.37
CA GLY A 44 -8.07 4.76 -2.51
C GLY A 44 -7.65 5.50 -1.24
N LEU A 45 -6.35 5.71 -1.09
CA LEU A 45 -5.77 6.49 0.00
C LEU A 45 -5.38 7.87 -0.53
N VAL A 46 -5.74 8.93 0.19
CA VAL A 46 -5.45 10.30 -0.20
C VAL A 46 -4.46 10.89 0.79
N ALA A 47 -3.33 11.42 0.29
CA ALA A 47 -2.50 12.35 1.03
C ALA A 47 -3.01 13.77 0.82
N TYR A 48 -3.31 14.44 1.93
CA TYR A 48 -3.93 15.77 1.93
C TYR A 48 -2.88 16.88 1.99
N ASP A 49 -3.34 18.13 1.94
CA ASP A 49 -2.48 19.29 2.10
C ASP A 49 -1.73 19.23 3.46
N HIS A 50 -0.40 19.24 3.39
CA HIS A 50 0.43 19.20 4.57
C HIS A 50 0.80 20.58 5.12
N ARG A 51 0.38 21.68 4.48
CA ARG A 51 0.63 23.07 4.92
C ARG A 51 2.12 23.34 5.19
N GLY A 52 2.98 22.84 4.30
CA GLY A 52 4.45 22.92 4.42
C GLY A 52 5.10 21.73 5.15
N GLY A 53 4.31 20.87 5.80
CA GLY A 53 4.76 19.63 6.44
C GLY A 53 4.99 18.46 5.47
N ARG A 54 5.02 17.24 6.02
CA ARG A 54 5.13 15.97 5.29
C ARG A 54 4.41 14.83 6.02
N SER A 55 4.17 13.73 5.31
CA SER A 55 3.76 12.45 5.90
C SER A 55 4.56 11.29 5.31
N ALA A 56 4.50 10.14 5.97
CA ALA A 56 5.14 8.91 5.53
C ALA A 56 4.14 7.76 5.42
N TRP A 57 4.34 6.93 4.40
CA TRP A 57 3.67 5.64 4.24
C TRP A 57 4.71 4.55 4.04
N ARG A 58 4.66 3.49 4.84
CA ARG A 58 5.66 2.42 4.82
C ARG A 58 4.98 1.07 4.85
N ALA A 59 5.34 0.20 3.92
CA ALA A 59 4.96 -1.21 3.96
C ALA A 59 6.19 -2.10 4.01
N ARG A 60 6.19 -3.05 4.95
CA ARG A 60 7.09 -4.20 4.96
C ARG A 60 6.27 -5.44 4.65
N VAL A 61 6.72 -6.24 3.70
CA VAL A 61 6.07 -7.48 3.27
C VAL A 61 7.08 -8.61 3.35
N ASP A 62 6.78 -9.63 4.16
CA ASP A 62 7.62 -10.83 4.26
C ASP A 62 6.78 -12.04 3.82
N ILE A 63 7.20 -12.72 2.75
CA ILE A 63 6.51 -13.89 2.19
C ILE A 63 7.40 -15.11 2.35
N ALA A 64 6.98 -16.04 3.18
CA ALA A 64 7.69 -17.29 3.45
C ALA A 64 7.62 -18.26 2.25
N ALA A 65 8.38 -19.35 2.34
CA ALA A 65 8.61 -20.26 1.22
C ALA A 65 7.29 -20.79 0.62
N GLY A 66 7.17 -20.70 -0.71
CA GLY A 66 5.96 -21.08 -1.43
C GLY A 66 4.71 -20.22 -1.15
N GLY A 67 4.81 -19.19 -0.32
CA GLY A 67 3.70 -18.28 0.00
C GLY A 67 3.36 -17.36 -1.17
N ARG A 68 2.12 -16.87 -1.18
CA ARG A 68 1.62 -15.96 -2.22
C ARG A 68 0.85 -14.79 -1.63
N LEU A 69 1.19 -13.57 -2.08
CA LEU A 69 0.41 -12.37 -1.84
C LEU A 69 -0.10 -11.80 -3.16
N ASP A 70 -1.41 -11.66 -3.29
CA ASP A 70 -2.04 -10.81 -4.31
C ASP A 70 -2.55 -9.53 -3.61
N TRP A 71 -1.97 -8.37 -3.92
CA TRP A 71 -2.36 -7.08 -3.34
C TRP A 71 -2.90 -6.13 -4.41
N ASP A 72 -4.23 -6.01 -4.48
CA ASP A 72 -4.92 -5.02 -5.32
C ASP A 72 -5.02 -3.69 -4.56
N GLY A 73 -3.94 -2.90 -4.64
CA GLY A 73 -3.92 -1.54 -4.12
C GLY A 73 -4.80 -0.61 -4.94
N LYS A 74 -5.61 0.22 -4.27
CA LYS A 74 -6.37 1.28 -4.94
C LYS A 74 -5.50 2.53 -5.09
N PRO A 75 -5.90 3.50 -5.94
CA PRO A 75 -5.08 4.67 -6.19
C PRO A 75 -4.63 5.38 -4.91
N PHE A 76 -3.33 5.65 -4.84
CA PHE A 76 -2.70 6.51 -3.86
C PHE A 76 -2.66 7.93 -4.44
N VAL A 77 -3.58 8.77 -4.00
CA VAL A 77 -3.76 10.12 -4.52
C VAL A 77 -2.92 11.10 -3.71
N VAL A 78 -2.09 11.88 -4.40
CA VAL A 78 -1.22 12.89 -3.80
C VAL A 78 -1.83 14.26 -4.12
N ALA A 79 -2.72 14.74 -3.25
CA ALA A 79 -3.48 15.96 -3.47
C ALA A 79 -2.59 17.22 -3.43
N HIS A 80 -3.15 18.35 -3.85
CA HIS A 80 -2.46 19.64 -3.76
C HIS A 80 -1.91 19.90 -2.35
N GLY A 81 -0.68 20.45 -2.26
CA GLY A 81 -0.01 20.73 -0.98
C GLY A 81 0.55 19.50 -0.26
N ALA A 82 0.29 18.28 -0.74
CA ALA A 82 0.86 17.08 -0.15
C ALA A 82 2.37 16.96 -0.46
N ARG A 83 3.08 16.34 0.48
CA ARG A 83 4.50 15.97 0.42
C ARG A 83 4.70 14.65 1.15
N VAL A 84 4.81 13.55 0.40
CA VAL A 84 4.79 12.19 0.97
C VAL A 84 6.08 11.45 0.67
N ASP A 85 6.65 10.80 1.68
CA ASP A 85 7.64 9.75 1.50
C ASP A 85 6.96 8.38 1.58
N ARG A 86 7.01 7.62 0.48
CA ARG A 86 6.39 6.30 0.36
C ARG A 86 7.46 5.23 0.17
N THR A 87 7.50 4.21 1.03
CA THR A 87 8.46 3.12 0.94
C THR A 87 7.79 1.76 1.05
N MET A 88 8.12 0.83 0.15
CA MET A 88 7.75 -0.59 0.26
C MET A 88 9.00 -1.47 0.22
N GLU A 89 9.13 -2.35 1.20
CA GLU A 89 10.18 -3.38 1.27
C GLU A 89 9.51 -4.75 1.24
N VAL A 90 9.91 -5.59 0.29
CA VAL A 90 9.38 -6.95 0.10
C VAL A 90 10.52 -7.94 0.20
N THR A 91 10.35 -8.95 1.05
CA THR A 91 11.24 -10.11 1.17
C THR A 91 10.52 -11.36 0.67
N LEU A 92 11.08 -12.02 -0.34
CA LEU A 92 10.55 -13.26 -0.93
C LEU A 92 11.47 -14.43 -0.59
N ALA A 93 10.96 -15.39 0.18
CA ALA A 93 11.64 -16.66 0.38
C ALA A 93 11.59 -17.54 -0.90
N PRO A 94 12.33 -18.65 -0.98
CA PRO A 94 12.30 -19.54 -2.15
C PRO A 94 10.87 -19.96 -2.54
N GLY A 95 10.54 -19.79 -3.83
CA GLY A 95 9.21 -20.12 -4.37
C GLY A 95 8.08 -19.17 -3.96
N ALA A 96 8.34 -18.14 -3.15
CA ALA A 96 7.36 -17.12 -2.81
C ALA A 96 6.99 -16.27 -4.03
N ARG A 97 5.76 -15.77 -4.07
CA ARG A 97 5.25 -14.91 -5.14
C ARG A 97 4.47 -13.73 -4.61
N MET A 98 4.64 -12.58 -5.25
CA MET A 98 3.80 -11.40 -5.00
C MET A 98 3.28 -10.87 -6.34
N LEU A 99 1.98 -10.63 -6.42
CA LEU A 99 1.38 -9.78 -7.43
C LEU A 99 0.88 -8.52 -6.75
N TRP A 100 1.26 -7.36 -7.26
CA TRP A 100 0.89 -6.09 -6.66
C TRP A 100 0.69 -5.01 -7.71
N ARG A 101 -0.29 -4.14 -7.45
CA ARG A 101 -0.55 -2.94 -8.23
C ARG A 101 -0.23 -1.70 -7.39
N ASP A 102 0.67 -0.87 -7.90
CA ASP A 102 0.92 0.48 -7.39
C ASP A 102 0.34 1.51 -8.36
N THR A 103 -0.55 2.38 -7.89
CA THR A 103 -1.11 3.44 -8.73
C THR A 103 -0.98 4.76 -7.99
N LEU A 104 -0.02 5.58 -8.42
CA LEU A 104 0.18 6.93 -7.91
C LEU A 104 -0.57 7.91 -8.80
N VAL A 105 -1.45 8.72 -8.19
CA VAL A 105 -2.22 9.75 -8.89
C VAL A 105 -1.81 11.12 -8.35
N LEU A 106 -1.34 12.00 -9.23
CA LEU A 106 -0.91 13.34 -8.85
C LEU A 106 -2.08 14.32 -8.95
N GLY A 107 -2.75 14.56 -7.83
CA GLY A 107 -3.92 15.45 -7.73
C GLY A 107 -5.25 14.76 -8.00
N ARG A 108 -6.33 15.28 -7.41
CA ARG A 108 -7.69 14.92 -7.81
C ARG A 108 -8.04 15.63 -9.11
N SER A 109 -9.18 15.29 -9.71
CA SER A 109 -9.62 15.96 -10.95
C SER A 109 -9.70 17.48 -10.75
N GLY A 110 -9.06 18.23 -11.64
CA GLY A 110 -8.96 19.69 -11.56
C GLY A 110 -7.92 20.24 -10.58
N GLU A 111 -7.19 19.40 -9.85
CA GLU A 111 -6.15 19.86 -8.90
C GLU A 111 -4.74 19.82 -9.49
N SER A 112 -3.90 20.74 -9.04
CA SER A 112 -2.44 20.57 -9.16
C SER A 112 -1.96 19.55 -8.12
N GLY A 113 -1.43 18.42 -8.56
CA GLY A 113 -0.93 17.37 -7.66
C GLY A 113 0.17 17.81 -6.70
N GLY A 114 0.33 17.06 -5.60
CA GLY A 114 1.39 17.27 -4.63
C GLY A 114 2.70 16.57 -5.03
N ARG A 115 3.62 16.45 -4.06
CA ARG A 115 4.92 15.81 -4.23
C ARG A 115 4.95 14.45 -3.56
N VAL A 116 5.47 13.45 -4.26
CA VAL A 116 5.71 12.12 -3.69
C VAL A 116 7.09 11.64 -4.06
N ARG A 117 7.77 11.01 -3.10
CA ARG A 117 8.93 10.17 -3.34
C ARG A 117 8.55 8.74 -3.02
N ALA A 118 8.43 7.91 -4.05
CA ALA A 118 8.13 6.49 -3.89
C ALA A 118 9.39 5.64 -4.09
N ARG A 119 9.59 4.65 -3.23
CA ARG A 119 10.63 3.63 -3.40
C ARG A 119 10.05 2.26 -3.10
N THR A 120 10.31 1.31 -4.00
CA THR A 120 9.98 -0.10 -3.79
C THR A 120 11.24 -0.92 -3.94
N ARG A 121 11.48 -1.80 -2.99
CA ARG A 121 12.56 -2.79 -3.03
C ARG A 121 11.96 -4.17 -2.82
N ALA A 122 12.24 -5.09 -3.73
CA ALA A 122 11.93 -6.50 -3.59
C ALA A 122 13.24 -7.29 -3.64
N VAL A 123 13.43 -8.17 -2.65
CA VAL A 123 14.60 -9.06 -2.52
C VAL A 123 14.16 -10.51 -2.38
#